data_AF-A0AA39U7M6-F1
#
_entry.id   AF-A0AA39U7M6-F1
#
_cell.length_a   1.000
_cell.length_b   1.000
_cell.length_c   1.000
_cell.angle_alpha   90.00
_cell.angle_beta   90.00
_cell.angle_gamma   90.00
#
_symmetry.space_group_name_H-M   'P 1'
#
loop_
_entity.id
_entity.type
_entity.pdbx_description
1 polymer ?
#
loop_
_entity_poly.entity_id
_entity_poly.type
_entity_poly.pdbx_seq_one_letter_code
_entity_poly.pdbx_strand_id
1 'polypeptide(L)'
;EWTKKVEDAMRGWIVTEDCERDYSDVYFDNPPHQTAPNGPCCDRCTAREIASTPCTVNSATDRPVTPDFSELVDTGSAHSSPTKHVNSNGKRRMNTCHSGPATRRGDYLANVREALICWRLCTIKQLSPAPFTAAALLPDHVLTKLASNARLQTIADLQALSPPWIWAEKYGSEVLRL
;
A
#
# COMPACT_ATOMS: atom_id res chain seq x y z
N GLU A 1 -35.61 5.55 -35.46
CA GLU A 1 -34.33 5.03 -34.94
C GLU A 1 -34.10 5.71 -33.59
N TRP A 2 -33.95 4.94 -32.50
CA TRP A 2 -33.84 5.50 -31.14
C TRP A 2 -32.36 5.57 -30.73
N THR A 3 -31.68 6.62 -31.16
CA THR A 3 -30.28 6.85 -30.79
C THR A 3 -30.22 7.76 -29.56
N LYS A 4 -29.41 7.38 -28.57
CA LYS A 4 -29.12 8.26 -27.43
C LYS A 4 -28.43 9.52 -27.96
N LYS A 5 -28.92 10.69 -27.54
CA LYS A 5 -28.21 11.95 -27.77
C LYS A 5 -26.95 11.94 -26.90
N VAL A 6 -25.81 11.72 -27.54
CA VAL A 6 -24.49 11.82 -26.92
C VAL A 6 -23.92 13.17 -27.29
N GLU A 7 -23.43 13.90 -26.29
CA GLU A 7 -22.77 15.19 -26.44
C GLU A 7 -21.54 15.12 -27.35
N ASP A 8 -21.31 16.17 -28.13
CA ASP A 8 -20.21 16.20 -29.11
C ASP A 8 -18.83 16.08 -28.44
N ALA A 9 -18.66 16.66 -27.26
CA ALA A 9 -17.42 16.50 -26.49
C ALA A 9 -17.20 15.06 -26.01
N MET A 10 -18.27 14.36 -25.62
CA MET A 10 -18.17 12.94 -25.26
C MET A 10 -17.82 12.07 -26.48
N ARG A 11 -18.36 12.41 -27.66
CA ARG A 11 -17.94 11.77 -28.92
C ARG A 11 -16.47 12.05 -29.22
N GLY A 12 -16.05 13.30 -29.06
CA GLY A 12 -14.67 13.74 -29.23
C GLY A 12 -13.69 13.01 -28.31
N TRP A 13 -14.05 12.78 -27.04
CA TRP A 13 -13.23 12.02 -26.10
C TRP A 13 -13.03 10.55 -26.51
N ILE A 14 -14.09 9.91 -27.03
CA ILE A 14 -14.01 8.51 -27.48
C ILE A 14 -13.10 8.36 -28.70
N VAL A 15 -13.15 9.32 -29.63
CA VAL A 15 -12.43 9.24 -30.92
C VAL A 15 -11.10 9.99 -30.95
N THR A 16 -10.76 10.77 -29.93
CA THR A 16 -9.49 11.52 -29.93
C THR A 16 -8.31 10.55 -30.09
N GLU A 17 -7.25 10.99 -30.76
CA GLU A 17 -6.02 10.20 -30.90
C GLU A 17 -4.98 10.63 -29.87
N ASP A 18 -5.21 11.77 -29.22
CA ASP A 18 -4.33 12.40 -28.25
C ASP A 18 -4.53 11.90 -26.83
N CYS A 19 -3.68 12.40 -25.94
CA CYS A 19 -3.73 12.13 -24.51
C CYS A 19 -5.13 12.45 -23.96
N GLU A 20 -5.78 11.46 -23.35
CA GLU A 20 -7.12 11.60 -22.79
C GLU A 20 -7.17 12.60 -21.62
N ARG A 21 -6.04 12.75 -20.92
CA ARG A 21 -5.88 13.72 -19.84
C ARG A 21 -5.88 15.15 -20.40
N ASP A 22 -5.12 15.40 -21.45
CA ASP A 22 -5.05 16.72 -22.08
C ASP A 22 -6.42 17.11 -22.67
N TYR A 23 -7.13 16.16 -23.30
CA TYR A 23 -8.50 16.39 -23.76
C TYR A 23 -9.44 16.75 -22.61
N SER A 24 -9.33 16.03 -21.49
CA SER A 24 -10.13 16.28 -20.29
C SER A 24 -9.80 17.64 -19.68
N ASP A 25 -8.53 18.04 -19.68
CA ASP A 25 -8.11 19.34 -19.15
C ASP A 25 -8.68 20.50 -19.99
N VAL A 26 -8.71 20.36 -21.32
CA VAL A 26 -9.38 21.34 -22.19
C VAL A 26 -10.89 21.35 -21.98
N TYR A 27 -11.52 20.17 -21.87
CA TYR A 27 -12.97 20.08 -21.72
C TYR A 27 -13.50 20.65 -20.39
N PHE A 28 -12.75 20.47 -19.31
CA PHE A 28 -13.12 20.97 -17.97
C PHE A 28 -12.48 22.33 -17.62
N ASP A 29 -11.78 22.98 -18.55
CA ASP A 29 -11.01 24.21 -18.31
C ASP A 29 -10.07 24.08 -17.09
N ASN A 30 -9.43 22.91 -16.95
CA ASN A 30 -8.48 22.68 -15.87
C ASN A 30 -7.22 23.56 -16.06
N PRO A 31 -6.66 24.13 -14.98
CA PRO A 31 -5.40 24.85 -15.07
C PRO A 31 -4.28 23.91 -15.54
N PRO A 32 -3.26 24.44 -16.25
CA PRO A 32 -2.15 23.62 -16.72
C PRO A 32 -1.44 22.91 -15.55
N HIS A 33 -1.23 21.60 -15.68
CA HIS A 33 -0.52 20.82 -14.67
C HIS A 33 0.92 21.33 -14.54
N GLN A 34 1.36 21.61 -13.31
CA GLN A 34 2.74 22.02 -13.04
C GLN A 34 3.73 20.85 -13.07
N THR A 35 3.22 19.61 -13.04
CA THR A 35 4.04 18.39 -12.96
C THR A 35 3.43 17.26 -13.78
N ALA A 36 4.29 16.42 -14.35
CA ALA A 36 3.90 15.19 -15.02
C ALA A 36 3.27 14.20 -14.01
N PRO A 37 2.38 13.29 -14.45
CA PRO A 37 1.84 12.25 -13.58
C PRO A 37 2.95 11.41 -12.94
N ASN A 38 2.81 11.08 -11.65
CA ASN A 38 3.73 10.20 -10.90
C ASN A 38 3.64 8.71 -11.33
N GLY A 39 2.96 8.40 -12.43
CA GLY A 39 2.65 7.06 -12.90
C GLY A 39 2.28 7.06 -14.39
N PRO A 40 1.86 5.91 -14.94
CA PRO A 40 1.48 5.82 -16.35
C PRO A 40 0.33 6.79 -16.67
N CYS A 41 0.38 7.40 -17.86
CA CYS A 41 -0.49 8.52 -18.23
C CYS A 41 -1.92 8.07 -18.61
N CYS A 42 -2.08 7.47 -19.78
CA CYS A 42 -3.32 6.86 -20.30
C CYS A 42 -2.94 5.84 -21.38
N ASP A 43 -3.87 4.97 -21.78
CA ASP A 43 -3.59 3.86 -22.69
C ASP A 43 -3.04 4.33 -24.04
N ARG A 44 -3.48 5.50 -24.55
CA ARG A 44 -2.97 6.06 -25.81
C ARG A 44 -1.54 6.58 -25.71
N CYS A 45 -1.19 7.23 -24.60
CA CYS A 45 0.18 7.65 -24.33
C CYS A 45 1.09 6.42 -24.21
N THR A 46 0.63 5.37 -23.53
CA THR A 46 1.37 4.10 -23.42
C THR A 46 1.55 3.43 -24.78
N ALA A 47 0.52 3.40 -25.62
CA ALA A 47 0.62 2.85 -26.97
C ALA A 47 1.62 3.63 -27.84
N ARG A 48 1.63 4.97 -27.75
CA ARG A 48 2.62 5.83 -28.43
C ARG A 48 4.04 5.58 -27.93
N GLU A 49 4.22 5.40 -26.63
CA GLU A 49 5.53 5.08 -26.03
C GLU A 49 6.06 3.72 -26.50
N ILE A 50 5.19 2.69 -26.53
CA ILE A 50 5.52 1.37 -27.07
C ILE A 50 5.90 1.47 -28.55
N ALA A 51 5.11 2.19 -29.35
CA ALA A 51 5.39 2.37 -30.77
C ALA A 51 6.68 3.16 -31.04
N SER A 52 7.05 4.06 -30.12
CA SER A 52 8.25 4.90 -30.23
C SER A 52 9.52 4.24 -29.69
N THR A 53 9.40 3.10 -28.99
CA THR A 53 10.55 2.41 -28.40
C THR A 53 11.15 1.40 -29.40
N PRO A 54 12.31 1.68 -30.02
CA PRO A 54 13.00 0.68 -30.82
C PRO A 54 13.47 -0.47 -29.91
N CYS A 55 13.23 -1.70 -30.33
CA CYS A 55 13.64 -2.91 -29.62
C CYS A 55 15.14 -2.91 -29.34
N THR A 56 15.53 -2.44 -28.15
CA THR A 56 16.89 -2.57 -27.64
C THR A 56 16.83 -3.44 -26.40
N VAL A 57 17.17 -4.71 -26.60
CA VAL A 57 17.51 -5.65 -25.54
C VAL A 57 18.80 -5.16 -24.87
N ASN A 58 18.87 -5.30 -23.54
CA ASN A 58 20.02 -5.20 -22.63
C ASN A 58 19.85 -4.08 -21.59
N SER A 59 20.32 -4.17 -20.36
CA SER A 59 20.81 -5.25 -19.51
C SER A 59 20.98 -4.62 -18.13
N ALA A 60 20.77 -5.41 -17.08
CA ALA A 60 20.98 -5.00 -15.71
C ALA A 60 22.45 -4.63 -15.43
N THR A 61 22.72 -3.41 -14.97
CA THR A 61 23.70 -3.12 -13.92
C THR A 61 23.66 -1.63 -13.56
N ASP A 62 23.03 -1.29 -12.45
CA ASP A 62 23.42 -0.10 -11.69
C ASP A 62 23.24 -0.40 -10.20
N ARG A 63 24.35 -0.49 -9.49
CA ARG A 63 24.39 -0.70 -8.04
C ARG A 63 25.03 0.53 -7.40
N PRO A 64 24.34 1.23 -6.48
CA PRO A 64 24.91 2.41 -5.84
C PRO A 64 26.01 2.02 -4.84
N VAL A 65 27.06 2.84 -4.79
CA VAL A 65 28.18 2.75 -3.84
C VAL A 65 27.84 3.55 -2.58
N THR A 66 28.03 2.95 -1.41
CA THR A 66 27.80 3.58 -0.10
C THR A 66 29.00 4.46 0.32
N PRO A 67 28.79 5.68 0.84
CA PRO A 67 29.88 6.51 1.35
C PRO A 67 30.39 6.03 2.72
N ASP A 68 31.70 6.18 2.91
CA ASP A 68 32.43 5.89 4.14
C ASP A 68 32.20 7.01 5.16
N PHE A 69 31.66 6.67 6.34
CA PHE A 69 31.51 7.58 7.47
C PHE A 69 32.20 6.93 8.68
N SER A 70 33.51 7.16 8.79
CA SER A 70 34.22 7.03 10.05
C SER A 70 34.04 8.33 10.85
N GLU A 71 33.83 8.16 12.16
CA GLU A 71 33.72 9.18 13.22
C GLU A 71 32.37 9.90 13.35
N LEU A 72 31.56 9.45 14.33
CA LEU A 72 30.92 10.30 15.36
C LEU A 72 30.26 9.43 16.46
N VAL A 73 30.97 9.36 17.58
CA VAL A 73 30.59 9.30 19.00
C VAL A 73 29.29 8.60 19.45
N ASP A 74 29.54 7.64 20.34
CA ASP A 74 28.72 6.87 21.26
C ASP A 74 27.49 7.57 21.87
N THR A 75 26.30 7.01 21.63
CA THR A 75 25.14 7.18 22.53
C THR A 75 24.23 5.94 22.46
N GLY A 76 24.51 4.95 23.31
CA GLY A 76 23.48 4.15 24.01
C GLY A 76 22.47 3.31 23.22
N SER A 77 22.70 3.01 21.93
CA SER A 77 21.91 2.00 21.22
C SER A 77 22.61 0.65 21.34
N ALA A 78 21.96 -0.35 21.96
CA ALA A 78 22.47 -1.71 21.98
C ALA A 78 22.56 -2.24 20.54
N HIS A 79 23.74 -2.08 19.92
CA HIS A 79 23.99 -2.54 18.56
C HIS A 79 23.75 -4.04 18.47
N SER A 80 22.81 -4.43 17.61
CA SER A 80 22.46 -5.83 17.35
C SER A 80 23.65 -6.51 16.67
N SER A 81 24.50 -7.14 17.48
CA SER A 81 25.65 -7.90 16.98
C SER A 81 25.16 -9.18 16.32
N PRO A 82 25.64 -9.52 15.10
CA PRO A 82 25.33 -10.79 14.43
C PRO A 82 25.68 -11.97 15.34
N THR A 83 24.93 -13.07 15.27
CA THR A 83 25.27 -14.28 16.02
C THR A 83 26.69 -14.73 15.69
N LYS A 84 27.47 -15.13 16.71
CA LYS A 84 28.82 -15.69 16.50
C LYS A 84 28.80 -17.01 15.70
N HIS A 85 27.64 -17.67 15.65
CA HIS A 85 27.45 -18.91 14.92
C HIS A 85 26.89 -18.68 13.52
N VAL A 86 27.45 -19.42 12.56
CA VAL A 86 27.11 -19.42 11.14
C VAL A 86 26.13 -20.56 10.87
N ASN A 87 25.11 -20.35 10.02
CA ASN A 87 24.20 -21.42 9.60
C ASN A 87 24.82 -22.30 8.50
N SER A 88 24.11 -23.35 8.08
CA SER A 88 24.52 -24.27 7.00
C SER A 88 24.81 -23.59 5.66
N ASN A 89 24.34 -22.35 5.46
CA ASN A 89 24.51 -21.58 4.22
C ASN A 89 25.61 -20.51 4.36
N GLY A 90 26.46 -20.58 5.38
CA GLY A 90 27.58 -19.64 5.56
C GLY A 90 27.15 -18.24 6.06
N LYS A 91 25.88 -18.04 6.44
CA LYS A 91 25.34 -16.74 6.86
C LYS A 91 25.18 -16.66 8.37
N ARG A 92 25.50 -15.50 8.96
CA ARG A 92 25.23 -15.18 10.37
C ARG A 92 23.81 -14.63 10.48
N ARG A 93 22.97 -15.21 11.34
CA ARG A 93 21.63 -14.66 11.59
C ARG A 93 21.78 -13.43 12.49
N MET A 94 21.02 -12.39 12.20
CA MET A 94 20.92 -11.26 13.11
C MET A 94 20.18 -11.72 14.36
N ASN A 95 20.70 -11.42 15.54
CA ASN A 95 20.05 -11.75 16.80
C ASN A 95 18.79 -10.89 16.91
N THR A 96 17.61 -11.48 16.70
CA THR A 96 16.35 -10.82 17.02
C THR A 96 16.28 -10.71 18.53
N CYS A 97 16.44 -9.49 19.04
CA CYS A 97 16.25 -9.17 20.46
C CYS A 97 14.92 -9.75 20.95
N HIS A 98 14.85 -10.15 22.23
CA HIS A 98 13.87 -11.01 22.93
C HIS A 98 12.35 -10.76 22.75
N SER A 99 11.93 -9.87 21.88
CA SER A 99 10.55 -9.71 21.39
C SER A 99 10.47 -10.37 20.02
N GLY A 100 9.52 -11.29 19.81
CA GLY A 100 9.32 -11.99 18.54
C GLY A 100 9.24 -11.07 17.31
N PRO A 101 9.11 -11.64 16.09
CA PRO A 101 9.15 -10.86 14.86
C PRO A 101 8.15 -9.70 14.90
N ALA A 102 8.65 -8.47 14.69
CA ALA A 102 7.82 -7.27 14.70
C ALA A 102 6.69 -7.30 13.66
N THR A 103 6.87 -8.12 12.62
CA THR A 103 5.92 -8.29 11.52
C THR A 103 5.55 -9.75 11.34
N ARG A 104 4.24 -10.05 11.23
CA ARG A 104 3.75 -11.36 10.79
C ARG A 104 4.12 -11.57 9.32
N ARG A 105 4.43 -12.80 8.93
CA ARG A 105 4.84 -13.17 7.57
C ARG A 105 4.23 -14.50 7.14
N GLY A 106 4.15 -14.72 5.83
CA GLY A 106 3.64 -15.96 5.24
C GLY A 106 2.24 -16.29 5.73
N ASP A 107 2.03 -17.55 6.10
CA ASP A 107 0.73 -18.10 6.49
C ASP A 107 0.11 -17.37 7.68
N TYR A 108 0.92 -16.91 8.65
CA TYR A 108 0.39 -16.13 9.78
C TYR A 108 -0.23 -14.81 9.33
N LEU A 109 0.38 -14.13 8.36
CA LEU A 109 -0.19 -12.89 7.82
C LEU A 109 -1.48 -13.20 7.05
N ALA A 110 -1.49 -14.26 6.24
CA ALA A 110 -2.65 -14.67 5.47
C ALA A 110 -3.83 -15.03 6.39
N ASN A 111 -3.60 -15.86 7.40
CA ASN A 111 -4.62 -16.31 8.35
C ASN A 111 -5.22 -15.15 9.14
N VAL A 112 -4.39 -14.24 9.66
CA VAL A 112 -4.89 -13.07 10.39
C VAL A 112 -5.66 -12.14 9.45
N ARG A 113 -5.19 -11.94 8.22
CA ARG A 113 -5.90 -11.13 7.23
C ARG A 113 -7.27 -11.71 6.92
N GLU A 114 -7.36 -13.02 6.73
CA GLU A 114 -8.62 -13.72 6.49
C GLU A 114 -9.56 -13.62 7.71
N ALA A 115 -9.05 -13.87 8.91
CA ALA A 115 -9.82 -13.73 10.15
C ALA A 115 -10.41 -12.32 10.32
N LEU A 116 -9.62 -11.27 10.04
CA LEU A 116 -10.08 -9.88 10.09
C LEU A 116 -11.15 -9.57 9.03
N ILE A 117 -11.00 -10.11 7.81
CA ILE A 117 -12.01 -9.95 6.74
C ILE A 117 -13.32 -10.65 7.15
N CYS A 118 -13.22 -11.88 7.64
CA CYS A 118 -14.37 -12.65 8.12
C CYS A 118 -15.09 -11.94 9.27
N TRP A 119 -14.33 -11.46 10.27
CA TRP A 119 -14.88 -10.66 11.37
C TRP A 119 -15.60 -9.43 10.83
N ARG A 120 -14.95 -8.65 9.95
CA ARG A 120 -15.54 -7.44 9.34
C ARG A 120 -16.88 -7.71 8.66
N LEU A 121 -16.98 -8.81 7.90
CA LEU A 121 -18.19 -9.20 7.18
C LEU A 121 -19.28 -9.75 8.11
N CYS A 122 -18.92 -10.46 9.18
CA CYS A 122 -19.88 -10.94 10.17
C CYS A 122 -20.45 -9.77 10.99
N THR A 123 -19.60 -8.85 11.44
CA THR A 123 -20.01 -7.71 12.26
C THR A 123 -20.91 -6.74 11.50
N ILE A 124 -20.62 -6.45 10.22
CA ILE A 124 -21.50 -5.58 9.42
C ILE A 124 -22.89 -6.20 9.19
N LYS A 125 -22.96 -7.54 9.05
CA LYS A 125 -24.24 -8.24 8.93
C LYS A 125 -25.07 -8.15 10.22
N GLN A 126 -24.42 -8.23 11.38
CA GLN A 126 -25.08 -8.07 12.68
C GLN A 126 -25.58 -6.65 12.92
N LEU A 127 -24.91 -5.65 12.38
CA LEU A 127 -25.30 -4.23 12.48
C LEU A 127 -26.37 -3.83 11.46
N SER A 128 -26.86 -4.77 10.63
CA SER A 128 -27.82 -4.47 9.58
C SER A 128 -29.21 -4.10 10.14
N PRO A 129 -29.84 -3.02 9.65
CA PRO A 129 -29.37 -2.12 8.59
C PRO A 129 -28.39 -1.05 9.12
N ALA A 130 -27.13 -1.10 8.68
CA ALA A 130 -26.12 -0.09 9.00
C ALA A 130 -26.03 0.94 7.86
N PRO A 131 -25.85 2.24 8.15
CA PRO A 131 -25.71 3.29 7.13
C PRO A 131 -24.32 3.34 6.47
N PHE A 132 -23.42 2.43 6.84
CA PHE A 132 -22.03 2.41 6.40
C PHE A 132 -21.64 1.03 5.88
N THR A 133 -20.57 0.97 5.08
CA THR A 133 -20.09 -0.27 4.48
C THR A 133 -19.15 -1.03 5.41
N ALA A 134 -18.88 -2.30 5.08
CA ALA A 134 -17.86 -3.11 5.75
C ALA A 134 -16.49 -2.40 5.80
N ALA A 135 -16.11 -1.72 4.71
CA ALA A 135 -14.86 -0.97 4.62
C ALA A 135 -14.83 0.28 5.53
N ALA A 136 -15.99 0.87 5.84
CA ALA A 136 -16.07 1.97 6.81
C ALA A 136 -15.96 1.48 8.27
N LEU A 137 -16.38 0.24 8.55
CA LEU A 137 -16.21 -0.39 9.87
C LEU A 137 -14.74 -0.74 10.15
N LEU A 138 -14.08 -1.39 9.19
CA LEU A 138 -12.65 -1.70 9.26
C LEU A 138 -11.99 -1.41 7.90
N PRO A 139 -11.39 -0.21 7.76
CA PRO A 139 -10.71 0.19 6.53
C PRO A 139 -9.53 -0.71 6.19
N ASP A 140 -9.27 -0.91 4.90
CA ASP A 140 -8.24 -1.85 4.43
C ASP A 140 -6.82 -1.49 4.91
N HIS A 141 -6.54 -0.20 5.09
CA HIS A 141 -5.25 0.25 5.63
C HIS A 141 -5.08 -0.16 7.11
N VAL A 142 -6.14 -0.06 7.92
CA VAL A 142 -6.14 -0.52 9.32
C VAL A 142 -6.01 -2.03 9.36
N LEU A 143 -6.80 -2.74 8.54
CA LEU A 143 -6.76 -4.19 8.41
C LEU A 143 -5.34 -4.69 8.06
N THR A 144 -4.70 -4.05 7.08
CA THR A 144 -3.33 -4.41 6.66
C THR A 144 -2.31 -4.15 7.78
N LYS A 145 -2.44 -3.04 8.51
CA LYS A 145 -1.59 -2.75 9.68
C LYS A 145 -1.80 -3.76 10.80
N LEU A 146 -3.04 -4.12 11.08
CA LEU A 146 -3.38 -5.11 12.10
C LEU A 146 -2.86 -6.49 11.73
N ALA A 147 -3.05 -6.93 10.49
CA ALA A 147 -2.58 -8.22 10.01
C ALA A 147 -1.05 -8.32 10.05
N SER A 148 -0.35 -7.27 9.60
CA SER A 148 1.10 -7.27 9.50
C SER A 148 1.82 -7.04 10.82
N ASN A 149 1.29 -6.22 11.74
CA ASN A 149 1.98 -5.86 12.98
C ASN A 149 1.63 -6.81 14.13
N ALA A 150 2.60 -7.62 14.56
CA ALA A 150 2.42 -8.57 15.66
C ALA A 150 2.50 -7.91 17.06
N ARG A 151 2.89 -6.63 17.13
CA ARG A 151 3.09 -5.90 18.40
C ARG A 151 1.85 -5.16 18.89
N LEU A 152 0.82 -5.02 18.06
CA LEU A 152 -0.44 -4.40 18.48
C LEU A 152 -1.15 -5.37 19.42
N GLN A 153 -1.20 -5.05 20.71
CA GLN A 153 -1.76 -5.93 21.74
C GLN A 153 -2.84 -5.25 22.59
N THR A 154 -2.87 -3.92 22.58
CA THR A 154 -3.75 -3.12 23.43
C THR A 154 -4.63 -2.19 22.61
N ILE A 155 -5.76 -1.77 23.18
CA ILE A 155 -6.64 -0.77 22.57
C ILE A 155 -5.89 0.56 22.38
N ALA A 156 -4.98 0.90 23.30
CA ALA A 156 -4.14 2.09 23.18
C ALA A 156 -3.25 2.03 21.92
N ASP A 157 -2.70 0.86 21.58
CA ASP A 157 -1.92 0.70 20.34
C ASP A 157 -2.77 0.93 19.09
N LEU A 158 -4.05 0.52 19.11
CA LEU A 158 -4.99 0.74 18.01
C LEU A 158 -5.38 2.21 17.85
N GLN A 159 -5.52 2.93 18.96
CA GLN A 159 -5.79 4.37 18.97
C GLN A 159 -4.57 5.17 18.54
N ALA A 160 -3.35 4.67 18.77
CA ALA A 160 -2.10 5.29 18.34
C ALA A 160 -1.80 5.07 16.84
N LEU A 161 -2.64 4.34 16.11
CA LEU A 161 -2.50 4.21 14.65
C LEU A 161 -2.66 5.59 13.99
N SER A 162 -1.94 5.79 12.87
CA SER A 162 -2.07 6.98 12.04
C SER A 162 -2.63 6.59 10.65
N PRO A 163 -3.85 7.00 10.29
CA PRO A 163 -4.85 7.66 11.14
C PRO A 163 -5.42 6.71 12.22
N PRO A 164 -5.98 7.25 13.32
CA PRO A 164 -6.54 6.45 14.39
C PRO A 164 -7.79 5.70 13.92
N TRP A 165 -7.90 4.43 14.32
CA TRP A 165 -9.10 3.67 13.99
C TRP A 165 -10.24 4.03 14.94
N ILE A 166 -11.24 4.74 14.43
CA ILE A 166 -12.35 5.30 15.24
C ILE A 166 -13.14 4.25 16.02
N TRP A 167 -13.12 3.00 15.58
CA TRP A 167 -13.83 1.90 16.23
C TRP A 167 -12.99 1.08 17.23
N ALA A 168 -11.75 1.51 17.48
CA ALA A 168 -10.82 0.81 18.36
C ALA A 168 -11.37 0.60 19.78
N GLU A 169 -12.10 1.58 20.32
CA GLU A 169 -12.68 1.48 21.67
C GLU A 169 -13.80 0.43 21.74
N LYS A 170 -14.66 0.41 20.73
CA LYS A 170 -15.83 -0.46 20.71
C LYS A 170 -15.50 -1.90 20.32
N TYR A 171 -14.67 -2.08 19.29
CA TYR A 171 -14.41 -3.39 18.67
C TYR A 171 -12.95 -3.84 18.78
N GLY A 172 -12.05 -3.01 19.33
CA GLY A 172 -10.63 -3.34 19.38
C GLY A 172 -10.33 -4.59 20.20
N SER A 173 -11.07 -4.82 21.28
CA SER A 173 -10.90 -6.01 22.12
C SER A 173 -11.26 -7.31 21.40
N GLU A 174 -12.29 -7.30 20.56
CA GLU A 174 -12.67 -8.45 19.73
C GLU A 174 -11.63 -8.72 18.65
N VAL A 175 -11.19 -7.65 17.98
CA VAL A 175 -10.21 -7.72 16.90
C VAL A 175 -8.83 -8.19 17.39
N LEU A 176 -8.41 -7.79 18.59
CA LEU A 176 -7.13 -8.21 19.17
C LEU A 176 -7.11 -9.68 19.63
N ARG A 177 -8.26 -10.35 19.70
CA ARG A 177 -8.36 -11.78 20.06
C ARG A 177 -8.25 -12.72 18.84
N LEU A 178 -8.23 -12.18 17.62
CA LEU A 178 -8.07 -12.94 16.36
C LEU A 178 -6.60 -13.27 16.10
#